data_AF-A0A6J6F7G1-F1
#
_entry.id   AF-A0A6J6F7G1-F1
#
_cell.length_a   1.000
_cell.length_b   1.000
_cell.length_c   1.000
_cell.angle_alpha   90.00
_cell.angle_beta   90.00
_cell.angle_gamma   90.00
#
_symmetry.space_group_name_H-M   'P 1'
#
loop_
_entity.id
_entity.type
_entity.pdbx_description
1 polymer ?
#
loop_
_entity_poly.entity_id
_entity_poly.type
_entity_poly.pdbx_seq_one_letter_code
_entity_poly.pdbx_strand_id
1 'polypeptide(L)'
;MTSKKNKARAPREANPKKFKKKTSVLVTEKVEYVDYKDVNLLQRFVSDRSKIRNRRVTGNDVQQQREIANAIKNAREMALLPYTKRVAQTRAGRPPRDGDERRERGPRRDEAAVTEAEGVDQTTAVEAVEADEVEA
;
A
#
# COMPACT_ATOMS: atom_id res chain seq x y z
N MET A 1 -21.65 -34.14 -27.08
CA MET A 1 -22.20 -33.66 -25.79
C MET A 1 -21.40 -34.30 -24.66
N THR A 2 -20.25 -33.74 -24.27
CA THR A 2 -19.47 -34.24 -23.12
C THR A 2 -19.25 -33.09 -22.14
N SER A 3 -19.84 -33.21 -20.95
CA SER A 3 -19.83 -32.18 -19.93
C SER A 3 -18.45 -32.08 -19.28
N LYS A 4 -17.85 -30.87 -19.29
CA LYS A 4 -16.67 -30.55 -18.49
C LYS A 4 -17.08 -30.59 -17.01
N LYS A 5 -16.77 -31.71 -16.35
CA LYS A 5 -17.02 -31.93 -14.92
C LYS A 5 -16.20 -30.91 -14.12
N ASN A 6 -16.88 -30.00 -13.43
CA ASN A 6 -16.23 -29.01 -12.57
C ASN A 6 -15.51 -29.73 -11.42
N LYS A 7 -14.18 -29.72 -11.44
CA LYS A 7 -13.34 -30.27 -10.35
C LYS A 7 -13.57 -29.42 -9.11
N ALA A 8 -14.18 -30.00 -8.07
CA ALA A 8 -14.37 -29.36 -6.79
C ALA A 8 -13.01 -28.86 -6.28
N ARG A 9 -12.93 -27.56 -5.97
CA ARG A 9 -11.73 -26.98 -5.36
C ARG A 9 -11.58 -27.62 -3.98
N ALA A 10 -10.42 -28.22 -3.70
CA ALA A 10 -10.12 -28.78 -2.40
C ALA A 10 -10.40 -27.75 -1.30
N PRO A 11 -10.95 -28.15 -0.14
CA PRO A 11 -11.09 -27.22 0.97
C PRO A 11 -9.68 -26.71 1.27
N ARG A 12 -9.45 -25.41 1.07
CA ARG A 12 -8.23 -24.77 1.59
C ARG A 12 -8.20 -25.16 3.05
N GLU A 13 -7.18 -25.89 3.48
CA GLU A 13 -6.90 -26.16 4.88
C GLU A 13 -6.76 -24.81 5.56
N ALA A 14 -7.90 -24.30 6.03
CA ALA A 14 -7.94 -23.14 6.89
C ALA A 14 -7.33 -23.67 8.16
N ASN A 15 -6.03 -23.48 8.31
CA ASN A 15 -5.39 -23.44 9.61
C ASN A 15 -5.67 -22.02 10.11
N PRO A 16 -6.81 -21.74 10.81
CA PRO A 16 -7.03 -20.43 11.37
C PRO A 16 -5.92 -20.26 12.40
N LYS A 17 -4.89 -19.47 12.06
CA LYS A 17 -3.84 -19.10 13.01
C LYS A 17 -4.53 -18.66 14.29
N LYS A 18 -4.48 -19.49 15.32
CA LYS A 18 -5.16 -19.24 16.58
C LYS A 18 -4.54 -17.98 17.16
N PHE A 19 -5.30 -16.88 17.16
CA PHE A 19 -4.86 -15.65 17.78
C PHE A 19 -4.61 -15.93 19.26
N LYS A 20 -3.36 -15.84 19.71
CA LYS A 20 -3.01 -15.97 21.13
C LYS A 20 -3.76 -14.87 21.89
N LYS A 21 -4.41 -15.24 22.99
CA LYS A 21 -5.10 -14.28 23.87
C LYS A 21 -4.04 -13.33 24.44
N LYS A 22 -4.22 -12.03 24.23
CA LYS A 22 -3.37 -10.99 24.82
C LYS A 22 -4.01 -10.50 26.10
N THR A 23 -3.21 -10.11 27.07
CA THR A 23 -3.68 -9.47 28.31
C THR A 23 -4.14 -8.04 28.01
N SER A 24 -5.26 -7.64 28.60
CA SER A 24 -5.81 -6.28 28.50
C SER A 24 -4.87 -5.26 29.11
N VAL A 25 -4.67 -4.12 28.43
CA VAL A 25 -3.88 -2.98 28.94
C VAL A 25 -4.49 -2.41 30.22
N LEU A 26 -5.83 -2.39 30.32
CA LEU A 26 -6.52 -1.91 31.53
C LEU A 26 -6.20 -2.74 32.76
N VAL A 27 -6.03 -4.05 32.57
CA VAL A 27 -5.73 -4.99 33.67
C VAL A 27 -4.29 -4.84 34.12
N THR A 28 -3.37 -4.58 33.20
CA THR A 28 -1.96 -4.33 33.53
C THR A 28 -1.79 -3.02 34.29
N GLU A 29 -2.51 -1.97 33.90
CA GLU A 29 -2.39 -0.64 34.48
C GLU A 29 -3.33 -0.41 35.68
N LYS A 30 -4.15 -1.42 36.04
CA LYS A 30 -5.13 -1.38 37.14
C LYS A 30 -6.04 -0.14 37.09
N VAL A 31 -6.49 0.19 35.88
CA VAL A 31 -7.42 1.30 35.68
C VAL A 31 -8.83 0.80 36.00
N GLU A 32 -9.42 1.36 37.06
CA GLU A 32 -10.74 0.97 37.55
C GLU A 32 -11.88 1.62 36.75
N TYR A 33 -11.67 2.84 36.24
CA TYR A 33 -12.68 3.59 35.49
C TYR A 33 -12.09 4.18 34.20
N VAL A 34 -12.86 4.08 33.10
CA VAL A 34 -12.46 4.58 31.78
C VAL A 34 -13.25 5.83 31.43
N ASP A 35 -12.61 6.98 31.58
CA ASP A 35 -13.19 8.27 31.27
C ASP A 35 -12.96 8.71 29.81
N TYR A 36 -13.87 9.53 29.28
CA TYR A 36 -13.72 10.12 27.94
C TYR A 36 -12.66 11.23 27.88
N LYS A 37 -12.28 11.77 29.05
CA LYS A 37 -11.29 12.85 29.20
C LYS A 37 -9.85 12.35 29.08
N ASP A 38 -9.61 11.08 29.38
CA ASP A 38 -8.28 10.48 29.37
C ASP A 38 -7.83 10.13 27.95
N VAL A 39 -7.53 11.17 27.17
CA VAL A 39 -7.16 11.04 25.75
C VAL A 39 -5.97 10.10 25.58
N ASN A 40 -4.98 10.15 26.47
CA ASN A 40 -3.79 9.30 26.42
C ASN A 40 -4.13 7.81 26.54
N LEU A 41 -5.08 7.46 27.41
CA LEU A 41 -5.54 6.08 27.58
C LEU A 41 -6.33 5.63 26.34
N LEU A 42 -7.28 6.45 25.89
CA LEU A 42 -8.13 6.14 24.75
C LEU A 42 -7.35 6.05 23.43
N GLN A 43 -6.31 6.86 23.27
CA GLN A 43 -5.44 6.84 22.08
C GLN A 43 -4.80 5.47 21.85
N ARG A 44 -4.48 4.72 22.92
CA ARG A 44 -3.90 3.37 22.83
C ARG A 44 -4.87 2.33 22.26
N PHE A 45 -6.18 2.54 22.48
CA PHE A 45 -7.26 1.72 21.93
C PHE A 45 -7.68 2.15 20.52
N VAL A 46 -7.08 3.22 19.98
CA VAL A 46 -7.33 3.73 18.64
C VAL A 46 -6.14 3.39 17.73
N SER A 47 -6.42 3.08 16.47
CA SER A 47 -5.40 2.89 15.43
C SER A 47 -4.98 4.23 14.84
N ASP A 48 -3.84 4.27 14.14
CA ASP A 48 -3.33 5.47 13.47
C ASP A 48 -4.32 6.11 12.47
N ARG A 49 -5.26 5.31 11.92
CA ARG A 49 -6.36 5.78 11.06
C ARG A 49 -7.57 6.32 11.84
N SER A 50 -7.41 6.52 13.14
CA SER A 50 -8.47 6.93 14.07
C SER A 50 -9.65 5.95 14.10
N LYS A 51 -9.38 4.64 14.01
CA LYS A 51 -10.40 3.56 14.13
C LYS A 51 -10.22 2.81 15.45
N ILE A 52 -11.31 2.43 16.10
CA ILE A 52 -11.27 1.66 17.35
C ILE A 52 -10.66 0.29 17.06
N ARG A 53 -9.64 -0.09 17.83
CA ARG A 53 -8.96 -1.38 17.71
C ARG A 53 -9.92 -2.50 18.17
N ASN A 54 -9.88 -3.63 17.48
CA ASN A 54 -10.69 -4.79 17.86
C ASN A 54 -10.19 -5.38 19.19
N ARG A 55 -11.11 -5.89 20.00
CA ARG A 55 -10.86 -6.60 21.27
C ARG A 55 -9.73 -7.63 21.18
N ARG A 56 -9.63 -8.35 20.04
CA ARG A 56 -8.58 -9.38 19.83
C ARG A 56 -7.16 -8.81 19.79
N VAL A 57 -7.00 -7.54 19.44
CA VAL A 57 -5.72 -6.87 19.33
C VAL A 57 -5.28 -6.33 20.69
N THR A 58 -6.24 -5.79 21.46
CA THR A 58 -6.01 -5.12 22.74
C THR A 58 -6.09 -6.06 23.94
N GLY A 59 -6.77 -7.20 23.81
CA GLY A 59 -6.91 -8.18 24.90
C GLY A 59 -8.01 -7.85 25.91
N ASN A 60 -8.86 -6.86 25.63
CA ASN A 60 -9.93 -6.40 26.54
C ASN A 60 -11.03 -7.45 26.72
N ASP A 61 -11.77 -7.37 27.83
CA ASP A 61 -13.03 -8.12 27.96
C ASP A 61 -14.17 -7.48 27.12
N VAL A 62 -15.29 -8.19 26.96
CA VAL A 62 -16.51 -7.68 26.31
C VAL A 62 -17.02 -6.41 27.01
N GLN A 63 -17.07 -6.39 28.34
CA GLN A 63 -17.61 -5.25 29.11
C GLN A 63 -16.71 -4.02 28.96
N GLN A 64 -15.42 -4.20 29.23
CA GLN A 64 -14.38 -3.19 29.02
C GLN A 64 -14.41 -2.62 27.59
N GLN A 65 -14.56 -3.47 26.57
CA GLN A 65 -14.61 -3.01 25.19
C GLN A 65 -15.84 -2.12 24.90
N ARG A 66 -16.99 -2.38 25.53
CA ARG A 66 -18.19 -1.54 25.39
C ARG A 66 -17.99 -0.19 26.07
N GLU A 67 -17.43 -0.20 27.28
CA GLU A 67 -17.10 1.02 28.03
C GLU A 67 -16.12 1.90 27.26
N ILE A 68 -14.99 1.34 26.80
CA ILE A 68 -14.02 2.05 25.96
C ILE A 68 -14.69 2.57 24.68
N ALA A 69 -15.53 1.77 24.01
CA ALA A 69 -16.18 2.21 22.79
C ALA A 69 -17.12 3.40 23.02
N ASN A 70 -17.83 3.42 24.16
CA ASN A 70 -18.69 4.54 24.54
C ASN A 70 -17.86 5.77 24.91
N ALA A 71 -16.81 5.60 25.73
CA ALA A 71 -15.89 6.67 26.08
C ALA A 71 -15.23 7.30 24.83
N ILE A 72 -14.79 6.48 23.85
CA ILE A 72 -14.22 6.99 22.59
C ILE A 72 -15.27 7.74 21.76
N LYS A 73 -16.52 7.29 21.71
CA LYS A 73 -17.58 8.00 20.98
C LYS A 73 -17.83 9.37 21.62
N ASN A 74 -18.00 9.40 22.94
CA ASN A 74 -18.19 10.65 23.68
C ASN A 74 -16.98 11.59 23.51
N ALA A 75 -15.75 11.07 23.59
CA ALA A 75 -14.54 11.85 23.36
C ALA A 75 -14.47 12.45 21.94
N ARG A 76 -15.03 11.77 20.94
CA ARG A 76 -15.10 12.30 19.56
C ARG A 76 -16.18 13.35 19.39
N GLU A 77 -17.32 13.21 20.07
CA GLU A 77 -18.36 14.25 20.12
C GLU A 77 -17.81 15.52 20.80
N MET A 78 -16.98 15.36 21.83
CA MET A 78 -16.29 16.46 22.51
C MET A 78 -15.04 16.98 21.77
N ALA A 79 -14.80 16.53 20.53
CA ALA A 79 -13.64 16.91 19.70
C ALA A 79 -12.26 16.65 20.33
N LEU A 80 -12.16 15.80 21.37
CA LEU A 80 -10.89 15.37 21.96
C LEU A 80 -10.16 14.36 21.07
N LEU A 81 -10.90 13.54 20.33
CA LEU A 81 -10.37 12.53 19.42
C LEU A 81 -10.91 12.70 17.99
N PRO A 82 -10.07 12.50 16.96
CA PRO A 82 -10.52 12.60 15.57
C PRO A 82 -11.34 11.38 15.10
N TYR A 83 -12.28 11.60 14.18
CA TYR A 83 -13.04 10.53 13.51
C TYR A 83 -12.27 9.86 12.37
N THR A 84 -11.44 10.63 11.67
CA THR A 84 -10.67 10.18 10.52
C THR A 84 -9.29 10.83 10.55
N LYS A 85 -8.27 10.07 10.16
CA LYS A 85 -6.94 10.59 9.86
C LYS A 85 -6.56 10.09 8.49
N ARG A 86 -6.29 11.01 7.56
CA ARG A 86 -5.79 10.65 6.22
C ARG A 86 -4.36 10.14 6.40
N VAL A 87 -4.18 8.82 6.31
CA VAL A 87 -2.85 8.23 6.24
C VAL A 87 -2.46 8.24 4.76
N ALA A 88 -1.54 9.14 4.40
CA ALA A 88 -0.92 9.11 3.08
C ALA A 88 -0.08 7.83 3.01
N GLN A 89 -0.61 6.80 2.37
CA GLN A 89 0.25 5.69 1.96
C GLN A 89 1.07 6.22 0.79
N THR A 90 2.35 6.47 1.03
CA THR A 90 3.33 6.57 -0.06
C THR A 90 3.25 5.26 -0.82
N ARG A 91 2.54 5.26 -1.94
CA ARG A 91 2.58 4.14 -2.87
C ARG A 91 4.01 4.12 -3.39
N ALA A 92 4.87 3.30 -2.79
CA ALA A 92 6.08 2.89 -3.48
C ALA A 92 5.63 2.36 -4.84
N GLY A 93 6.27 2.83 -5.92
CA GLY A 93 5.99 2.34 -7.26
C GLY A 93 5.97 0.82 -7.24
N ARG A 94 4.96 0.21 -7.85
CA ARG A 94 4.84 -1.25 -7.93
C ARG A 94 6.19 -1.78 -8.46
N PRO A 95 6.85 -2.72 -7.76
CA PRO A 95 8.09 -3.28 -8.28
C PRO A 95 7.81 -3.89 -9.66
N PRO A 96 8.76 -3.78 -10.61
CA PRO A 96 8.63 -4.42 -11.91
C PRO A 96 8.17 -5.87 -11.72
N ARG A 97 7.08 -6.25 -12.38
CA ARG A 97 6.61 -7.63 -12.35
C ARG A 97 7.56 -8.40 -13.26
N ASP A 98 8.28 -9.38 -12.72
CA ASP A 98 9.14 -10.27 -13.51
C ASP A 98 8.35 -10.78 -14.72
N GLY A 99 8.72 -10.30 -15.92
CA GLY A 99 8.03 -10.59 -17.18
C GLY A 99 7.70 -9.41 -18.10
N ASP A 100 8.01 -8.15 -17.74
CA ASP A 100 7.80 -6.99 -18.63
C ASP A 100 8.91 -6.77 -19.69
N GLU A 101 9.88 -7.69 -19.80
CA GLU A 101 11.03 -7.59 -20.73
C GLU A 101 10.79 -8.21 -22.12
N ARG A 102 9.56 -8.55 -22.53
CA ARG A 102 9.33 -9.30 -23.78
C ARG A 102 8.29 -8.73 -24.71
N ARG A 103 8.22 -7.41 -24.86
CA ARG A 103 7.66 -6.79 -26.08
C ARG A 103 8.40 -5.50 -26.40
N GLU A 104 9.67 -5.63 -26.77
CA GLU A 104 10.13 -4.79 -27.88
C GLU A 104 9.18 -5.10 -29.05
N ARG A 105 8.21 -4.22 -29.25
CA ARG A 105 7.33 -4.28 -30.40
C ARG A 105 8.24 -3.94 -31.58
N GLY A 106 8.85 -5.00 -32.14
CA GLY A 106 9.71 -4.89 -33.32
C GLY A 106 9.01 -4.11 -34.43
N PRO A 107 9.77 -3.53 -35.35
CA PRO A 107 9.23 -2.61 -36.35
C PRO A 107 8.05 -3.25 -37.07
N ARG A 108 7.00 -2.44 -37.29
CA ARG A 108 5.85 -2.88 -38.09
C ARG A 108 6.40 -3.36 -39.44
N ARG A 109 5.82 -4.44 -39.95
CA ARG A 109 6.28 -5.16 -41.16
C ARG A 109 6.40 -4.26 -42.39
N ASP A 110 5.84 -3.06 -42.33
CA ASP A 110 5.84 -2.03 -43.37
C ASP A 110 7.10 -1.13 -43.36
N GLU A 111 7.94 -1.19 -42.31
CA GLU A 111 9.12 -0.31 -42.13
C GLU A 111 10.44 -0.93 -42.64
N ALA A 112 10.45 -2.21 -43.03
CA ALA A 112 11.67 -2.91 -43.44
C ALA A 112 12.05 -2.72 -44.94
N ALA A 113 11.30 -1.91 -45.69
CA ALA A 113 11.42 -1.84 -47.15
C ALA A 113 11.99 -0.52 -47.70
N VAL A 114 12.50 0.41 -46.86
CA VAL A 114 12.94 1.74 -47.33
C VAL A 114 14.45 1.99 -47.16
N THR A 115 15.25 0.99 -46.80
CA THR A 115 16.72 1.15 -46.68
C THR A 115 17.49 0.21 -47.61
N GLU A 116 17.14 0.17 -48.89
CA GLU A 116 17.96 -0.45 -49.95
C GLU A 116 17.87 0.36 -51.25
N ALA A 117 18.34 1.61 -51.21
CA ALA A 117 18.75 2.47 -52.34
C ALA A 117 19.16 3.80 -51.68
N GLU A 118 20.35 4.36 -51.76
CA GLU A 118 21.44 4.28 -52.73
C GLU A 118 22.74 4.57 -51.95
N GLY A 119 23.83 3.91 -52.33
CA GLY A 119 25.17 4.29 -51.87
C GLY A 119 26.09 4.40 -53.07
N VAL A 120 26.34 5.63 -53.55
CA VAL A 120 27.47 6.08 -54.39
C VAL A 120 27.46 7.62 -54.22
N ASP A 121 28.43 8.30 -53.61
CA ASP A 121 29.80 8.45 -54.08
C ASP A 121 30.75 8.84 -52.93
N GLN A 122 31.95 8.27 -52.98
CA GLN A 122 33.12 8.84 -52.34
C GLN A 122 33.61 10.03 -53.18
N THR A 123 34.26 10.98 -52.49
CA THR A 123 35.36 11.87 -52.94
C THR A 123 35.13 13.36 -52.71
N THR A 124 36.20 13.97 -52.19
CA THR A 124 36.50 15.41 -52.11
C THR A 124 35.76 16.18 -51.00
N ALA A 125 36.35 17.07 -50.21
CA ALA A 125 37.73 17.47 -49.91
C ALA A 125 37.63 18.46 -48.73
N VAL A 126 38.74 18.63 -47.97
CA VAL A 126 39.15 19.82 -47.17
C VAL A 126 38.17 20.43 -46.15
N GLU A 127 38.46 20.39 -44.84
CA GLU A 127 39.34 21.33 -44.09
C GLU A 127 38.71 22.72 -43.84
N ALA A 128 38.34 22.99 -42.58
CA ALA A 128 38.22 24.30 -41.88
C ALA A 128 37.46 24.03 -40.56
N VAL A 129 38.09 23.90 -39.39
CA VAL A 129 38.67 24.96 -38.54
C VAL A 129 37.73 26.15 -38.36
N GLU A 130 37.03 26.20 -37.23
CA GLU A 130 37.08 27.31 -36.27
C GLU A 130 36.13 27.02 -35.09
N ALA A 131 36.73 26.77 -33.93
CA ALA A 131 36.10 27.00 -32.65
C ALA A 131 36.80 28.23 -32.08
N ASP A 132 36.08 29.34 -32.00
CA ASP A 132 36.42 30.50 -31.18
C ASP A 132 35.09 31.13 -30.73
N GLU A 133 34.82 31.13 -29.42
CA GLU A 133 34.83 32.33 -28.55
C GLU A 133 33.41 32.93 -28.46
N VAL A 134 32.80 33.38 -27.35
CA VAL A 134 33.26 33.99 -26.09
C VAL A 134 32.14 33.84 -25.04
N GLU A 135 32.48 33.61 -23.76
CA GLU A 135 31.67 33.99 -22.60
C GLU A 135 32.31 35.25 -21.96
N ALA A 136 31.58 36.37 -21.93
CA ALA A 136 31.69 37.50 -21.00
C ALA A 136 30.73 38.64 -21.38
#